data_AF-A0A085LD35-F1
#
_entry.id   AF-A0A085LD35-F1
#
_cell.length_a   1.000
_cell.length_b   1.000
_cell.length_c   1.000
_cell.angle_alpha   90.00
_cell.angle_beta   90.00
_cell.angle_gamma   90.00
#
_symmetry.space_group_name_H-M   'P 1'
#
loop_
_entity.id
_entity.type
_entity.pdbx_description
1 polymer ?
#
loop_
_entity_poly.entity_id
_entity_poly.type
_entity_poly.pdbx_seq_one_letter_code
_entity_poly.pdbx_strand_id
1 'polypeptide(L)'
;MTTLIRAQGPRELLAYVPFRLGYRPQDSVVLVGLRPPRGRIGLVVRVDVADAADVEHGPQLARSVVGHLAADGARRVVLVVYSDAPLRAAGVAAARVRAAVEHCREAAEPPRGGPRADPARRPRADPSR
;
A
#
# COMPACT_ATOMS: atom_id res chain seq x y z
N MET A 1 5.55 26.72 8.94
CA MET A 1 6.74 26.12 8.31
C MET A 1 6.49 24.62 8.16
N THR A 2 6.29 24.12 6.95
CA THR A 2 6.10 22.68 6.70
C THR A 2 7.42 22.06 6.27
N THR A 3 8.00 21.22 7.12
CA THR A 3 9.21 20.46 6.78
C THR A 3 8.83 19.34 5.82
N LEU A 4 9.33 19.41 4.59
CA LEU A 4 9.15 18.36 3.58
C LEU A 4 10.22 17.29 3.77
N ILE A 5 9.85 16.15 4.34
CA ILE A 5 10.69 14.95 4.34
C ILE A 5 10.61 14.31 2.94
N ARG A 6 11.76 14.10 2.31
CA ARG A 6 11.87 13.40 1.03
C ARG A 6 12.44 12.01 1.27
N ALA A 7 11.63 10.99 1.02
CA ALA A 7 12.13 9.61 0.97
C ALA A 7 12.72 9.37 -0.43
N GLN A 8 14.05 9.40 -0.54
CA GLN A 8 14.77 9.21 -1.81
C GLN A 8 15.06 7.74 -2.11
N GLY A 9 14.85 6.85 -1.14
CA GLY A 9 15.05 5.42 -1.31
C GLY A 9 14.31 4.59 -0.25
N PRO A 10 14.50 3.26 -0.29
CA PRO A 10 13.85 2.33 0.63
C PRO A 10 14.16 2.62 2.10
N ARG A 11 15.40 3.04 2.41
CA ARG A 11 15.84 3.29 3.79
C ARG A 11 15.05 4.43 4.44
N GLU A 12 14.87 5.53 3.74
CA GLU A 12 14.13 6.68 4.23
C GLU A 12 12.65 6.35 4.41
N LEU A 13 12.09 5.52 3.53
CA LEU A 13 10.71 5.06 3.66
C LEU A 13 10.53 4.14 4.89
N LEU A 14 11.48 3.24 5.13
CA LEU A 14 11.50 2.38 6.32
C LEU A 14 11.64 3.19 7.61
N ALA A 15 12.33 4.33 7.59
CA ALA A 15 12.39 5.24 8.73
C ALA A 15 11.09 6.07 8.89
N TYR A 16 10.44 6.42 7.78
CA TYR A 16 9.20 7.20 7.77
C TYR A 16 8.02 6.45 8.40
N VAL A 17 7.86 5.16 8.10
CA VAL A 17 6.67 4.41 8.54
C VAL A 17 6.49 4.40 10.07
N PRO A 18 7.50 4.03 10.88
CA PRO A 18 7.36 4.03 12.33
C PRO A 18 7.14 5.45 12.88
N PHE A 19 7.82 6.44 12.32
CA PHE A 19 7.62 7.85 12.69
C PHE A 19 6.17 8.29 12.44
N ARG A 20 5.55 7.85 11.33
CA ARG A 20 4.15 8.21 11.05
C ARG A 20 3.13 7.49 11.90
N LEU A 21 3.41 6.24 12.27
CA LEU A 21 2.53 5.46 13.13
C LEU A 21 2.68 5.87 14.60
N GLY A 22 3.81 6.46 14.98
CA GLY A 22 4.15 6.79 16.37
C GLY A 22 4.71 5.61 17.15
N TYR A 23 4.87 4.45 16.52
CA TYR A 23 5.44 3.23 17.09
C TYR A 23 6.05 2.36 15.98
N ARG A 24 6.88 1.37 16.37
CA ARG A 24 7.39 0.37 15.43
C ARG A 24 6.37 -0.78 15.33
N PRO A 25 5.70 -0.97 14.19
CA PRO A 25 4.70 -2.04 14.07
C PRO A 25 5.38 -3.41 14.12
N GLN A 26 4.67 -4.38 14.68
CA GLN A 26 5.05 -5.80 14.74
C GLN A 26 4.05 -6.62 13.91
N ASP A 27 4.54 -7.66 13.24
CA ASP A 27 3.75 -8.58 12.40
C ASP A 27 2.68 -7.86 11.57
N SER A 28 3.13 -6.88 10.78
CA SER A 28 2.26 -5.97 10.04
C SER A 28 2.70 -5.82 8.58
N VAL A 29 1.72 -5.70 7.70
CA VAL A 29 1.92 -5.14 6.35
C VAL A 29 1.45 -3.67 6.35
N VAL A 30 2.26 -2.80 5.77
CA VAL A 30 1.98 -1.37 5.67
C VAL A 30 1.99 -0.95 4.21
N LEU A 31 0.86 -0.46 3.73
CA LEU A 31 0.69 0.04 2.37
C LEU A 31 0.79 1.57 2.38
N VAL A 32 1.73 2.11 1.63
CA VAL A 32 1.99 3.54 1.50
C VAL A 32 1.57 4.01 0.11
N GLY A 33 0.51 4.82 0.05
CA GLY A 33 0.05 5.43 -1.19
C GLY A 33 0.97 6.55 -1.66
N LEU A 34 1.34 6.53 -2.94
CA LEU A 34 2.16 7.57 -3.57
C LEU A 34 1.35 8.30 -4.64
N ARG A 35 1.15 9.60 -4.40
CA ARG A 35 0.35 10.48 -5.24
C ARG A 35 1.21 11.25 -6.27
N PRO A 36 0.73 11.45 -7.51
CA PRO A 36 1.41 12.30 -8.49
C PRO A 36 1.42 13.77 -8.03
N PRO A 37 2.24 14.64 -8.65
CA PRO A 37 3.21 14.32 -9.72
C PRO A 37 4.56 13.80 -9.20
N ARG A 38 4.87 13.97 -7.91
CA ARG A 38 6.22 13.71 -7.36
C ARG A 38 6.27 12.54 -6.36
N GLY A 39 5.32 11.61 -6.41
CA GLY A 39 5.25 10.49 -5.46
C GLY A 39 5.05 10.95 -4.02
N ARG A 40 4.24 11.99 -3.80
CA ARG A 40 3.95 12.49 -2.46
C ARG A 40 3.26 11.41 -1.66
N ILE A 41 3.72 11.16 -0.44
CA ILE A 41 3.06 10.21 0.44
C ILE A 41 1.63 10.70 0.73
N GLY A 42 0.66 9.82 0.52
CA GLY A 42 -0.74 10.00 0.85
C GLY A 42 -1.15 9.13 2.01
N LEU A 43 -2.28 8.46 1.86
CA LEU A 43 -2.79 7.51 2.84
C LEU A 43 -1.76 6.40 3.13
N VAL A 44 -1.58 6.11 4.42
CA VAL A 44 -0.75 5.02 4.94
C VAL A 44 -1.67 4.11 5.74
N VAL A 45 -1.74 2.84 5.36
CA VAL A 45 -2.60 1.85 6.02
C VAL A 45 -1.74 0.73 6.57
N ARG A 46 -1.94 0.40 7.84
CA ARG A 46 -1.31 -0.73 8.53
C ARG A 46 -2.37 -1.81 8.73
N VAL A 47 -2.01 -3.05 8.40
CA VAL A 47 -2.85 -4.23 8.60
C VAL A 47 -2.00 -5.30 9.28
N ASP A 48 -2.59 -6.04 10.20
CA ASP A 48 -1.93 -7.20 10.81
C ASP A 48 -1.66 -8.27 9.75
N VAL A 49 -0.51 -8.95 9.85
CA VAL A 49 -0.17 -10.07 8.96
C VAL A 49 -1.20 -11.18 9.09
N ALA A 50 -1.77 -11.41 10.27
CA ALA A 50 -2.80 -12.43 10.47
C ALA A 50 -4.03 -12.17 9.59
N ASP A 51 -4.54 -10.93 9.58
CA ASP A 51 -5.71 -10.55 8.79
C ASP A 51 -5.39 -10.51 7.30
N ALA A 52 -4.22 -9.98 6.94
CA ALA A 52 -3.80 -9.89 5.54
C ALA A 52 -3.49 -11.27 4.93
N ALA A 53 -3.03 -12.23 5.73
CA ALA A 53 -2.73 -13.59 5.32
C ALA A 53 -3.93 -14.54 5.38
N ASP A 54 -5.07 -14.09 5.90
CA ASP A 54 -6.28 -14.91 5.96
C ASP A 54 -6.66 -15.38 4.54
N VAL A 55 -6.95 -16.67 4.40
CA VAL A 55 -7.18 -17.29 3.09
C VAL A 55 -8.49 -16.82 2.47
N GLU A 56 -9.52 -16.60 3.29
CA GLU A 56 -10.85 -16.23 2.81
C GLU A 56 -10.99 -14.72 2.68
N HIS A 57 -10.59 -13.98 3.72
CA HIS A 57 -10.84 -12.55 3.85
C HIS A 57 -9.66 -11.69 3.42
N GLY A 58 -8.43 -12.20 3.50
CA GLY A 58 -7.20 -11.46 3.17
C GLY A 58 -7.21 -10.85 1.76
N PRO A 59 -7.63 -11.58 0.70
CA PRO A 59 -7.73 -11.00 -0.64
C PRO A 59 -8.73 -9.83 -0.73
N GLN A 60 -9.89 -9.93 -0.06
CA GLN A 60 -10.89 -8.87 -0.08
C GLN A 60 -10.45 -7.65 0.75
N LEU A 61 -9.80 -7.90 1.88
CA LEU A 61 -9.19 -6.87 2.72
C LEU A 61 -8.14 -6.09 1.91
N ALA A 62 -7.22 -6.80 1.25
CA ALA A 62 -6.19 -6.18 0.40
C ALA A 62 -6.79 -5.32 -0.72
N ARG A 63 -7.80 -5.83 -1.44
CA ARG A 63 -8.53 -5.07 -2.48
C ARG A 63 -9.19 -3.82 -1.91
N SER A 64 -9.82 -3.93 -0.75
CA SER A 64 -10.46 -2.80 -0.08
C SER A 64 -9.43 -1.74 0.28
N VAL A 65 -8.30 -2.11 0.89
CA VAL A 65 -7.24 -1.16 1.24
C VAL A 65 -6.66 -0.49 0.00
N VAL A 66 -6.36 -1.24 -1.06
CA VAL A 66 -5.87 -0.66 -2.33
C VAL A 66 -6.90 0.28 -2.95
N GLY A 67 -8.19 -0.06 -2.88
CA GLY A 67 -9.29 0.82 -3.31
C GLY A 67 -9.29 2.16 -2.58
N HIS A 68 -9.07 2.16 -1.25
CA HIS A 68 -8.95 3.40 -0.48
C HIS A 68 -7.70 4.21 -0.85
N LEU A 69 -6.55 3.56 -1.11
CA LEU A 69 -5.35 4.25 -1.59
C LEU A 69 -5.60 4.91 -2.95
N ALA A 70 -6.27 4.21 -3.87
CA ALA A 70 -6.62 4.74 -5.18
C ALA A 70 -7.61 5.91 -5.07
N ALA A 71 -8.59 5.83 -4.17
CA ALA A 71 -9.54 6.91 -3.88
C ALA A 71 -8.84 8.14 -3.25
N ASP A 72 -7.80 7.96 -2.44
CA ASP A 72 -6.91 9.04 -1.96
C ASP A 72 -6.03 9.63 -3.08
N GLY A 73 -6.10 9.10 -4.30
CA GLY A 73 -5.35 9.57 -5.47
C GLY A 73 -3.97 8.95 -5.63
N ALA A 74 -3.67 7.86 -4.91
CA ALA A 74 -2.44 7.11 -5.13
C ALA A 74 -2.41 6.56 -6.56
N ARG A 75 -1.25 6.66 -7.20
CA ARG A 75 -0.97 6.03 -8.51
C ARG A 75 0.08 4.93 -8.41
N ARG A 76 0.79 4.88 -7.30
CA ARG A 76 1.72 3.80 -6.94
C ARG A 76 1.53 3.49 -5.47
N VAL A 77 1.84 2.26 -5.08
CA VAL A 77 1.82 1.81 -3.69
C VAL A 77 3.17 1.21 -3.37
N VAL A 78 3.68 1.48 -2.18
CA VAL A 78 4.81 0.75 -1.62
C VAL A 78 4.31 -0.11 -0.47
N LEU A 79 4.61 -1.40 -0.52
CA LEU A 79 4.32 -2.35 0.54
C LEU A 79 5.56 -2.52 1.42
N VAL A 80 5.40 -2.34 2.73
CA VAL A 80 6.44 -2.58 3.74
C VAL A 80 5.95 -3.66 4.69
N VAL A 81 6.81 -4.63 4.99
CA VAL A 81 6.48 -5.73 5.90
C VAL A 81 7.36 -5.63 7.14
N TYR A 82 6.74 -5.70 8.31
CA TYR A 82 7.38 -5.85 9.61
C TYR A 82 7.03 -7.24 10.14
N SER A 83 8.05 -8.05 10.39
CA SER A 83 7.88 -9.44 10.86
C SER A 83 9.20 -9.89 11.47
N ASP A 84 9.12 -10.62 12.58
CA ASP A 84 10.28 -11.30 13.17
C ASP A 84 10.58 -12.63 12.46
N ALA A 85 9.63 -13.15 11.68
CA ALA A 85 9.84 -14.32 10.84
C ALA A 85 10.73 -13.97 9.64
N PRO A 86 11.87 -14.67 9.45
CA PRO A 86 12.71 -14.48 8.28
C PRO A 86 11.97 -14.93 7.02
N LEU A 87 11.69 -14.00 6.11
CA LEU A 87 10.85 -14.23 4.91
C LEU A 87 11.33 -15.37 4.01
N ARG A 88 12.66 -15.61 4.00
CA ARG A 88 13.31 -16.66 3.21
C ARG A 88 13.33 -18.03 3.90
N ALA A 89 12.92 -18.10 5.17
CA ALA A 89 12.86 -19.37 5.87
C ALA A 89 11.60 -20.16 5.49
N ALA A 90 11.69 -21.47 5.72
CA ALA A 90 10.54 -22.36 5.76
C ALA A 90 9.73 -22.14 7.06
N GLY A 91 8.46 -22.56 7.05
CA GLY A 91 7.59 -22.53 8.23
C GLY A 91 6.35 -21.64 8.09
N VAL A 92 5.41 -21.85 9.01
CA VAL A 92 4.07 -21.25 8.97
C VAL A 92 4.11 -19.72 9.07
N ALA A 93 4.96 -19.16 9.93
CA ALA A 93 5.08 -17.72 10.09
C ALA A 93 5.56 -17.02 8.80
N ALA A 94 6.64 -17.54 8.18
CA ALA A 94 7.12 -17.02 6.91
C ALA A 94 6.11 -17.24 5.77
N ALA A 95 5.35 -18.34 5.80
CA ALA A 95 4.27 -18.59 4.83
C ALA A 95 3.13 -17.57 4.95
N ARG A 96 2.71 -17.21 6.17
CA ARG A 96 1.69 -16.17 6.39
C ARG A 96 2.15 -14.83 5.85
N VAL A 97 3.39 -14.43 6.14
CA VAL A 97 3.95 -13.18 5.61
C VAL A 97 3.95 -13.18 4.07
N ARG A 98 4.35 -14.29 3.43
CA ARG A 98 4.29 -14.41 1.98
C ARG A 98 2.86 -14.33 1.45
N ALA A 99 1.90 -15.00 2.07
CA ALA A 99 0.49 -14.92 1.69
C ALA A 99 -0.05 -13.48 1.77
N ALA A 100 0.22 -12.77 2.88
CA ALA A 100 -0.16 -11.37 3.03
C ALA A 100 0.45 -10.48 1.94
N VAL A 101 1.71 -10.71 1.59
CA VAL A 101 2.39 -9.98 0.50
C VAL A 101 1.73 -10.26 -0.85
N GLU A 102 1.44 -11.53 -1.16
CA GLU A 102 0.82 -11.90 -2.43
C GLU A 102 -0.60 -11.33 -2.55
N HIS A 103 -1.43 -11.40 -1.50
CA HIS A 103 -2.76 -10.77 -1.51
C HIS A 103 -2.67 -9.26 -1.78
N CYS A 104 -1.73 -8.56 -1.12
CA CYS A 104 -1.51 -7.12 -1.33
C CYS A 104 -1.01 -6.82 -2.74
N ARG A 105 -0.12 -7.66 -3.27
CA ARG A 105 0.45 -7.52 -4.61
C ARG A 105 -0.61 -7.72 -5.67
N GLU A 106 -1.39 -8.78 -5.59
CA GLU A 106 -2.49 -9.07 -6.51
C GLU A 106 -3.53 -7.96 -6.51
N ALA A 107 -3.88 -7.43 -5.33
CA ALA A 107 -4.81 -6.31 -5.21
C ALA A 107 -4.28 -5.02 -5.86
N ALA A 108 -2.95 -4.81 -5.85
CA ALA A 108 -2.30 -3.62 -6.43
C ALA A 108 -2.01 -3.76 -7.93
N GLU A 109 -1.95 -4.99 -8.46
CA GLU A 109 -1.85 -5.21 -9.90
C GLU A 109 -3.16 -4.80 -10.59
N PRO A 110 -3.10 -4.00 -11.67
CA PRO A 110 -4.31 -3.68 -12.43
C PRO A 110 -4.93 -4.96 -12.98
N PRO A 111 -6.27 -5.04 -13.09
CA PRO A 111 -6.93 -6.20 -13.68
C PRO A 111 -6.33 -6.47 -15.06
N ARG A 112 -5.78 -7.68 -15.24
CA ARG A 112 -5.24 -8.12 -16.53
C ARG A 112 -6.43 -8.22 -17.50
N GLY A 113 -6.70 -7.15 -18.25
CA GLY A 113 -7.80 -7.07 -19.24
C GLY A 113 -8.73 -5.86 -19.13
N GLY A 114 -8.54 -4.93 -18.19
CA GLY A 114 -9.35 -3.69 -18.14
C GLY A 114 -8.93 -2.68 -19.23
N PRO A 115 -9.86 -1.89 -19.79
CA PRO A 115 -9.52 -0.86 -20.79
C PRO A 115 -8.49 0.09 -20.18
N ARG A 116 -7.38 0.33 -20.90
CA ARG A 116 -6.40 1.37 -20.58
C ARG A 116 -7.17 2.66 -20.29
N ALA A 117 -7.11 3.13 -19.05
CA ALA A 117 -7.68 4.43 -18.71
C ALA A 117 -6.98 5.49 -19.59
N ASP A 118 -7.74 6.04 -20.53
CA ASP A 118 -7.29 7.12 -21.39
C ASP A 118 -6.97 8.35 -20.52
N PRO A 119 -5.71 8.84 -20.52
CA PRO A 119 -5.33 10.02 -19.75
C PRO A 119 -6.06 11.30 -20.20
N ALA A 120 -6.80 11.28 -21.31
CA ALA A 120 -7.53 12.44 -21.82
C ALA A 120 -8.90 12.69 -21.16
N ARG A 121 -9.43 11.79 -20.32
CA ARG A 121 -10.75 11.99 -19.69
C ARG A 121 -10.67 12.89 -18.45
N ARG A 122 -10.38 14.18 -18.65
CA ARG A 122 -10.73 15.21 -17.65
C ARG A 122 -12.26 15.35 -17.59
N PRO A 123 -12.87 15.46 -16.41
CA PRO A 123 -14.25 15.90 -16.33
C PRO A 123 -14.35 17.32 -16.92
N ARG A 124 -15.30 17.54 -17.84
CA ARG A 124 -15.70 18.89 -18.23
C ARG A 124 -16.14 19.61 -16.96
N ALA A 125 -15.46 20.69 -16.61
CA ALA A 125 -16.02 21.66 -15.69
C ALA A 125 -17.28 22.20 -16.35
N ASP A 126 -18.42 21.99 -15.69
CA ASP A 126 -19.67 22.63 -16.05
C ASP A 126 -19.64 24.06 -15.46
N PRO A 127 -19.59 25.12 -16.29
CA PRO A 127 -19.62 26.47 -15.78
C PRO A 127 -21.04 27.01 -15.95
N SER A 128 -21.97 26.64 -15.06
CA SER A 128 -23.26 27.34 -14.91
C SER A 128 -23.97 26.95 -13.61
N ARG A 129 -23.76 27.71 -12.53
CA ARG A 129 -24.82 28.15 -11.60
C ARG A 129 -24.28 29.20 -10.65
#